data_AF-A0A349LIS2-F1
#
_entry.id   AF-A0A349LIS2-F1
#
_cell.length_a   1.000
_cell.length_b   1.000
_cell.length_c   1.000
_cell.angle_alpha   90.00
_cell.angle_beta   90.00
_cell.angle_gamma   90.00
#
_symmetry.space_group_name_H-M   'P 1'
#
loop_
_entity.id
_entity.type
_entity.pdbx_description
1 polymer ?
#
loop_
_entity_poly.entity_id
_entity_poly.type
_entity_poly.pdbx_seq_one_letter_code
_entity_poly.pdbx_strand_id
1 'polypeptide(L)'
;CACGNRGCLEAYASGPNIASRARDALTVGAKSVLSAMVEGDLNRITAETVYDALLDGDALSARLIQETAELLGIGLANVVNLFNPEMIVLVGGVSRAAEYLLDPLRESLSNRAFSSAVDACKIVPGSLPTTAGVIGAAGVFVSDEVA
;
A
#
# COMPACT_ATOMS: atom_id res chain seq x y z
N CYS A 1 10.53 -12.17 -0.82
CA CYS A 1 9.26 -12.18 -0.05
C CYS A 1 9.40 -13.21 1.08
N ALA A 2 8.72 -13.01 2.20
CA ALA A 2 8.74 -13.96 3.32
C ALA A 2 8.21 -15.35 2.94
N CYS A 3 7.35 -15.45 1.91
CA CYS A 3 6.84 -16.73 1.41
C CYS A 3 7.85 -17.55 0.59
N GLY A 4 9.08 -17.07 0.37
CA GLY A 4 10.12 -17.75 -0.42
C GLY A 4 10.07 -17.49 -1.94
N ASN A 5 8.97 -16.95 -2.46
CA ASN A 5 8.85 -16.61 -3.88
C ASN A 5 9.39 -15.21 -4.23
N ARG A 6 9.43 -14.94 -5.54
CA ARG A 6 9.83 -13.67 -6.16
C ARG A 6 8.64 -13.03 -6.88
N GLY A 7 8.56 -11.69 -6.86
CA GLY A 7 7.49 -10.95 -7.54
C GLY A 7 6.18 -10.85 -6.77
N CYS A 8 6.13 -11.24 -5.50
CA CYS A 8 4.91 -11.08 -4.68
C CYS A 8 4.62 -9.60 -4.45
N LEU A 9 3.37 -9.18 -4.63
CA LEU A 9 2.94 -7.79 -4.43
C LEU A 9 3.32 -7.25 -3.03
N GLU A 10 3.17 -8.08 -2.00
CA GLU A 10 3.55 -7.75 -0.61
C GLU A 10 5.02 -7.30 -0.49
N ALA A 11 5.92 -7.92 -1.26
CA ALA A 11 7.34 -7.60 -1.24
C ALA A 11 7.67 -6.19 -1.75
N TYR A 12 6.67 -5.50 -2.31
CA TYR A 12 6.82 -4.13 -2.79
C TYR A 12 5.90 -3.16 -2.08
N ALA A 13 4.66 -3.57 -1.78
CA ALA A 13 3.60 -2.67 -1.35
C ALA A 13 3.25 -2.72 0.15
N SER A 14 3.84 -3.63 0.92
CA SER A 14 3.59 -3.68 2.38
C SER A 14 4.52 -2.73 3.14
N GLY A 15 4.07 -2.24 4.29
CA GLY A 15 4.82 -1.30 5.12
C GLY A 15 6.28 -1.73 5.42
N PRO A 16 6.52 -2.96 5.92
CA PRO A 16 7.88 -3.44 6.17
C PRO A 16 8.76 -3.48 4.90
N ASN A 17 8.17 -3.77 3.74
CA ASN A 17 8.91 -3.85 2.49
C ASN A 17 9.15 -2.47 1.85
N ILE A 18 8.26 -1.49 2.03
CA ILE A 18 8.53 -0.08 1.70
C ILE A 18 9.74 0.41 2.49
N ALA A 19 9.77 0.14 3.81
CA ALA A 19 10.90 0.47 4.66
C ALA A 19 12.20 -0.25 4.23
N SER A 20 12.10 -1.53 3.85
CA SER A 20 13.24 -2.28 3.32
C SER A 20 13.80 -1.64 2.05
N ARG A 21 12.93 -1.30 1.08
CA ARG A 21 13.33 -0.64 -0.17
C ARG A 21 14.00 0.71 0.08
N ALA A 22 13.54 1.47 1.08
CA ALA A 22 14.18 2.71 1.51
C ALA A 22 15.60 2.47 2.06
N ARG A 23 15.77 1.48 2.95
CA ARG A 23 17.09 1.10 3.47
C ARG A 23 18.04 0.64 2.36
N ASP A 24 17.55 -0.19 1.44
CA ASP A 24 18.33 -0.69 0.31
C ASP A 24 18.82 0.47 -0.56
N ALA A 25 17.94 1.43 -0.87
CA ALA A 25 18.28 2.63 -1.64
C ALA A 25 19.35 3.49 -0.94
N LEU A 26 19.24 3.68 0.37
CA LEU A 26 20.24 4.42 1.15
C LEU A 26 21.60 3.70 1.18
N THR A 27 21.59 2.37 1.27
CA THR A 27 22.82 1.54 1.30
C THR A 27 23.60 1.65 -0.01
N VAL A 28 22.91 1.80 -1.15
CA VAL A 28 23.55 2.01 -2.47
C VAL A 28 23.87 3.49 -2.77
N GLY A 29 23.72 4.37 -1.78
CA GLY A 29 24.16 5.77 -1.86
C GLY A 29 23.10 6.78 -2.31
N ALA A 30 21.81 6.43 -2.26
CA ALA A 30 20.75 7.42 -2.50
C ALA A 30 20.81 8.53 -1.43
N LYS A 31 20.59 9.78 -1.86
CA LYS A 31 20.48 10.93 -0.95
C LYS A 31 19.03 11.06 -0.50
N SER A 32 18.82 11.19 0.80
CA SER A 32 17.49 11.40 1.39
C SER A 32 17.61 11.92 2.83
N VAL A 33 16.58 12.63 3.28
CA VAL A 33 16.44 13.09 4.67
C VAL A 33 16.20 11.94 5.65
N LEU A 34 15.80 10.76 5.16
CA LEU A 34 15.45 9.59 5.96
C LEU A 34 16.52 9.21 6.98
N SER A 35 17.80 9.19 6.59
CA SER A 35 18.90 8.86 7.49
C SER A 35 18.98 9.81 8.69
N ALA A 36 18.66 11.09 8.50
CA ALA A 36 18.64 12.07 9.59
C ALA A 36 17.41 11.89 10.49
N MET A 37 16.24 11.59 9.91
CA MET A 37 15.00 11.36 10.65
C MET A 37 15.08 10.15 11.60
N VAL A 38 16.00 9.21 11.33
CA VAL A 38 16.23 8.03 12.17
C VAL A 38 17.57 8.07 12.93
N GLU A 39 18.18 9.26 13.06
CA GLU A 39 19.43 9.46 13.80
C GLU A 39 20.58 8.55 13.31
N GLY A 40 20.58 8.23 12.01
CA GLY A 40 21.57 7.37 11.36
C GLY A 40 21.32 5.86 11.49
N ASP A 41 20.39 5.42 12.34
CA ASP A 41 20.03 3.99 12.43
C ASP A 41 18.95 3.63 11.41
N LEU A 42 19.41 3.16 10.25
CA LEU A 42 18.54 2.78 9.12
C LEU A 42 17.51 1.71 9.50
N ASN A 43 17.74 0.88 10.52
CA ASN A 43 16.79 -0.15 10.95
C ASN A 43 15.50 0.43 11.54
N ARG A 44 15.54 1.68 12.01
CA ARG A 44 14.37 2.40 12.53
C ARG A 44 13.48 2.99 11.42
N ILE A 45 13.89 2.91 10.15
CA ILE A 45 13.05 3.35 9.03
C ILE A 45 11.80 2.48 8.97
N THR A 46 10.65 3.13 8.95
CA THR A 46 9.33 2.53 8.73
C THR A 46 8.67 3.12 7.49
N ALA A 47 7.57 2.53 7.01
CA ALA A 47 6.78 3.16 5.95
C ALA A 47 6.19 4.51 6.36
N GLU A 48 5.93 4.71 7.66
CA GLU A 48 5.49 6.00 8.20
C GLU A 48 6.59 7.04 8.08
N THR A 49 7.84 6.70 8.44
CA THR A 49 9.00 7.57 8.23
C THR A 49 9.19 7.96 6.75
N VAL A 50 8.98 7.01 5.83
CA VAL A 50 9.02 7.27 4.38
C VAL A 50 7.89 8.21 3.97
N TYR A 51 6.71 8.07 4.54
CA TYR A 51 5.62 9.00 4.28
C TYR A 51 5.90 10.41 4.80
N ASP A 52 6.39 10.54 6.03
CA ASP A 52 6.73 11.83 6.61
C ASP A 52 7.82 12.55 5.79
N ALA A 53 8.84 11.81 5.35
CA ALA A 53 9.86 12.33 4.46
C ALA A 53 9.30 12.81 3.11
N LEU A 54 8.31 12.12 2.55
CA LEU A 54 7.58 12.57 1.36
C LEU A 54 6.90 13.92 1.61
N LEU A 55 6.24 14.11 2.75
CA LEU A 55 5.61 15.39 3.11
C LEU A 55 6.64 16.52 3.23
N ASP A 56 7.86 16.20 3.67
CA ASP A 56 8.99 17.12 3.73
C ASP A 56 9.68 17.36 2.35
N GLY A 57 9.13 16.78 1.27
CA GLY A 57 9.63 16.98 -0.10
C GLY A 57 10.79 16.06 -0.50
N ASP A 58 11.02 14.96 0.22
CA ASP A 58 12.10 14.01 -0.06
C ASP A 58 11.86 13.22 -1.36
N ALA A 59 12.75 13.40 -2.34
CA ALA A 59 12.62 12.80 -3.67
C ALA A 59 12.73 11.26 -3.68
N LEU A 60 13.52 10.67 -2.78
CA LEU A 60 13.59 9.20 -2.65
C LEU A 60 12.25 8.65 -2.18
N SER A 61 11.68 9.27 -1.14
CA SER A 61 10.42 8.87 -0.55
C SER A 61 9.25 9.05 -1.50
N ALA A 62 9.20 10.17 -2.23
CA ALA A 62 8.21 10.40 -3.30
C ALA A 62 8.23 9.27 -4.34
N ARG A 63 9.42 8.92 -4.84
CA ARG A 63 9.58 7.82 -5.79
C ARG A 63 9.15 6.47 -5.23
N LEU A 64 9.50 6.16 -3.98
CA LEU A 64 9.13 4.89 -3.36
C LEU A 64 7.61 4.75 -3.17
N ILE A 65 6.93 5.83 -2.77
CA ILE A 65 5.46 5.86 -2.64
C ILE A 65 4.79 5.76 -4.01
N GLN A 66 5.29 6.48 -5.02
CA GLN A 66 4.83 6.39 -6.41
C GLN A 66 4.93 4.96 -6.95
N GLU A 67 6.12 4.36 -6.88
CA GLU A 67 6.36 2.97 -7.31
C GLU A 67 5.44 1.98 -6.56
N THR A 68 5.17 2.24 -5.27
CA THR A 68 4.25 1.42 -4.48
C THR A 68 2.81 1.53 -4.95
N ALA A 69 2.34 2.74 -5.21
CA ALA A 69 1.01 3.00 -5.73
C ALA A 69 0.81 2.37 -7.12
N GLU A 70 1.80 2.49 -8.01
CA GLU A 70 1.78 1.87 -9.34
C GLU A 70 1.66 0.35 -9.27
N LEU A 71 2.45 -0.30 -8.41
CA LEU A 71 2.43 -1.76 -8.21
C LEU A 71 1.12 -2.23 -7.58
N LEU A 72 0.56 -1.46 -6.63
CA LEU A 72 -0.78 -1.70 -6.11
C LEU A 72 -1.84 -1.61 -7.21
N GLY A 73 -1.77 -0.58 -8.07
CA GLY A 73 -2.68 -0.43 -9.21
C GLY A 73 -2.63 -1.61 -10.17
N ILE A 74 -1.44 -2.16 -10.45
CA ILE A 74 -1.28 -3.40 -11.23
C ILE A 74 -1.97 -4.58 -10.54
N GLY A 75 -1.74 -4.75 -9.24
CA GLY A 75 -2.37 -5.81 -8.45
C GLY A 75 -3.89 -5.72 -8.45
N LEU A 76 -4.43 -4.52 -8.25
CA LEU A 76 -5.86 -4.27 -8.24
C LEU A 76 -6.49 -4.39 -9.63
N ALA A 77 -5.78 -4.04 -10.71
CA ALA A 77 -6.27 -4.28 -12.07
C ALA A 77 -6.54 -5.77 -12.32
N ASN A 78 -5.68 -6.66 -11.80
CA ASN A 78 -5.93 -8.10 -11.88
C ASN A 78 -7.18 -8.50 -11.10
N VAL A 79 -7.37 -7.95 -9.89
CA VAL A 79 -8.59 -8.20 -9.09
C VAL A 79 -9.84 -7.72 -9.83
N VAL A 80 -9.82 -6.51 -10.40
CA VAL A 80 -10.93 -5.96 -11.16
C VAL A 80 -11.25 -6.81 -12.38
N ASN A 81 -10.24 -7.19 -13.17
CA ASN A 81 -10.45 -8.00 -14.37
C ASN A 81 -10.96 -9.42 -14.07
N LEU A 82 -10.56 -10.01 -12.94
CA LEU A 82 -10.95 -11.38 -12.57
C LEU A 82 -12.32 -11.45 -11.90
N PHE A 83 -12.65 -10.46 -11.06
CA PHE A 83 -13.82 -10.54 -10.18
C PHE A 83 -14.90 -9.50 -10.48
N ASN A 84 -14.59 -8.45 -11.25
CA ASN A 84 -15.49 -7.31 -11.51
C ASN A 84 -16.23 -6.82 -10.25
N PRO A 85 -15.51 -6.50 -9.14
CA PRO A 85 -16.15 -6.14 -7.88
C PRO A 85 -16.80 -4.76 -7.95
N GLU A 86 -17.89 -4.57 -7.22
CA GLU A 86 -18.52 -3.25 -7.07
C GLU A 86 -17.68 -2.31 -6.20
N MET A 87 -16.83 -2.85 -5.32
CA MET A 87 -16.03 -2.08 -4.37
C MET A 87 -14.74 -2.77 -3.96
N ILE A 88 -13.68 -1.99 -3.83
CA ILE A 88 -12.40 -2.35 -3.22
C ILE A 88 -12.16 -1.41 -2.03
N VAL A 89 -11.97 -2.00 -0.85
CA VAL A 89 -11.71 -1.25 0.39
C VAL A 89 -10.23 -1.36 0.74
N LEU A 90 -9.53 -0.23 0.78
CA LEU A 90 -8.11 -0.16 1.13
C LEU A 90 -7.93 0.05 2.63
N VAL A 91 -7.26 -0.88 3.28
CA VAL A 91 -7.03 -0.90 4.74
C VAL A 91 -5.54 -1.03 5.08
N GLY A 92 -5.20 -0.72 6.33
CA GLY A 92 -3.85 -0.88 6.88
C GLY A 92 -3.07 0.43 6.97
N GLY A 93 -1.92 0.39 7.64
CA GLY A 93 -1.14 1.60 7.94
C GLY A 93 -0.66 2.38 6.71
N VAL A 94 -0.45 1.70 5.58
CA VAL A 94 -0.04 2.30 4.30
C VAL A 94 -1.17 3.08 3.65
N SER A 95 -2.44 2.70 3.86
CA SER A 95 -3.57 3.44 3.28
C SER A 95 -3.79 4.81 3.94
N ARG A 96 -3.10 5.11 5.05
CA ARG A 96 -3.07 6.46 5.65
C ARG A 96 -2.39 7.50 4.74
N ALA A 97 -1.54 7.04 3.82
CA ALA A 97 -0.93 7.86 2.77
C ALA A 97 -1.87 8.12 1.57
N ALA A 98 -3.19 8.07 1.78
CA ALA A 98 -4.20 8.00 0.73
C ALA A 98 -4.06 9.09 -0.34
N GLU A 99 -3.74 10.32 0.07
CA GLU A 99 -3.68 11.47 -0.86
C GLU A 99 -2.58 11.32 -1.91
N TYR A 100 -1.45 10.69 -1.57
CA TYR A 100 -0.33 10.46 -2.50
C TYR A 100 -0.34 9.06 -3.11
N LEU A 101 -1.12 8.14 -2.55
CA LEU A 101 -1.19 6.75 -3.01
C LEU A 101 -2.33 6.54 -4.00
N LEU A 102 -3.50 7.15 -3.78
CA LEU A 102 -4.73 6.79 -4.48
C LEU A 102 -4.71 7.19 -5.96
N ASP A 103 -4.22 8.38 -6.28
CA ASP A 103 -4.28 8.87 -7.67
C ASP A 103 -3.35 8.06 -8.59
N PRO A 104 -2.07 7.83 -8.26
CA PRO A 104 -1.21 6.98 -9.08
C PRO A 104 -1.68 5.52 -9.14
N LEU A 105 -2.27 5.02 -8.05
CA LEU A 105 -2.88 3.69 -8.01
C LEU A 105 -4.06 3.59 -8.99
N ARG A 106 -4.95 4.58 -8.98
CA ARG A 106 -6.11 4.65 -9.90
C ARG A 106 -5.66 4.76 -11.34
N GLU A 107 -4.66 5.58 -11.61
CA GLU A 107 -4.07 5.72 -12.95
C GLU A 107 -3.52 4.37 -13.43
N SER A 108 -2.65 3.73 -12.65
CA SER A 108 -2.07 2.42 -12.99
C SER A 108 -3.14 1.34 -13.18
N LEU A 109 -4.20 1.34 -12.36
CA LEU A 109 -5.34 0.44 -12.50
C LEU A 109 -6.12 0.69 -13.80
N SER A 110 -6.48 1.94 -14.09
CA SER A 110 -7.24 2.32 -15.28
C SER A 110 -6.50 2.01 -16.59
N ASN A 111 -5.18 2.05 -16.59
CA ASN A 111 -4.35 1.70 -17.74
C ASN A 111 -4.27 0.19 -18.02
N ARG A 112 -4.80 -0.66 -17.14
CA ARG A 112 -4.57 -2.11 -17.16
C ARG A 112 -5.83 -2.96 -17.02
N ALA A 113 -6.91 -2.39 -16.48
CA ALA A 113 -8.19 -3.05 -16.35
C ALA A 113 -9.18 -2.63 -17.45
N PHE A 114 -10.20 -3.45 -17.69
CA PHE A 114 -11.29 -3.08 -18.61
C PHE A 114 -12.00 -1.83 -18.09
N SER A 115 -12.11 -0.79 -18.93
CA SER A 115 -12.66 0.51 -18.52
C SER A 115 -14.04 0.40 -17.88
N SER A 116 -14.94 -0.42 -18.43
CA SER A 116 -16.27 -0.64 -17.87
C SER A 116 -16.25 -1.26 -16.46
N ALA A 117 -15.27 -2.12 -16.17
CA ALA A 117 -15.10 -2.72 -14.84
C ALA A 117 -14.49 -1.72 -13.85
N VAL A 118 -13.58 -0.85 -14.32
CA VAL A 118 -13.02 0.24 -13.52
C VAL A 118 -14.10 1.24 -13.15
N ASP A 119 -14.91 1.67 -14.12
CA ASP A 119 -15.99 2.64 -13.91
C ASP A 119 -17.06 2.14 -12.93
N ALA A 120 -17.28 0.82 -12.90
CA ALA A 120 -18.23 0.17 -11.98
C ALA A 120 -17.67 -0.06 -10.57
N CYS A 121 -16.35 -0.03 -10.38
CA CYS A 121 -15.68 -0.39 -9.14
C CYS A 121 -15.29 0.84 -8.30
N LYS A 122 -15.80 0.93 -7.07
CA LYS A 122 -15.44 2.00 -6.12
C LYS A 122 -14.19 1.62 -5.32
N ILE A 123 -13.13 2.44 -5.39
CA ILE A 123 -11.95 2.29 -4.54
C ILE A 123 -12.01 3.29 -3.39
N VAL A 124 -12.19 2.79 -2.17
CA VAL A 124 -12.46 3.58 -0.97
C VAL A 124 -11.53 3.23 0.19
N PRO A 125 -11.17 4.17 1.07
CA PRO A 125 -10.51 3.84 2.32
C PRO A 125 -11.46 3.09 3.27
N GLY A 126 -10.92 2.19 4.08
CA GLY A 126 -11.68 1.55 5.15
C GLY A 126 -12.11 2.56 6.22
N SER A 127 -13.35 2.45 6.69
CA SER A 127 -13.93 3.32 7.72
C SER A 127 -13.80 2.79 9.14
N LEU A 128 -13.46 1.51 9.30
CA LEU A 128 -13.33 0.88 10.60
C LEU A 128 -11.95 1.14 11.24
N PRO A 129 -11.88 1.18 12.58
CA PRO A 129 -10.61 1.33 13.30
C PRO A 129 -9.67 0.14 13.07
N THR A 130 -8.47 0.18 13.65
CA THR A 130 -7.48 -0.90 13.58
C THR A 130 -7.99 -2.26 14.10
N THR A 131 -9.08 -2.25 14.87
CA THR A 131 -9.79 -3.44 15.32
C THR A 131 -10.76 -4.03 14.29
N ALA A 132 -10.79 -3.54 13.04
CA ALA A 132 -11.65 -4.03 11.97
C ALA A 132 -11.59 -5.57 11.80
N GLY A 133 -10.38 -6.15 11.90
CA GLY A 133 -10.21 -7.60 11.85
C GLY A 133 -10.88 -8.34 13.02
N VAL A 134 -10.83 -7.76 14.22
CA VAL A 134 -11.50 -8.32 15.42
C VAL A 134 -13.02 -8.20 15.29
N ILE A 135 -13.51 -7.05 14.82
CA ILE A 135 -14.94 -6.83 14.55
C ILE A 135 -15.44 -7.84 13.52
N GLY A 136 -14.69 -8.05 12.44
CA GLY A 136 -15.01 -9.03 11.40
C GLY A 136 -15.05 -10.46 11.97
N ALA A 137 -14.06 -10.84 12.78
CA ALA A 137 -14.02 -12.16 13.41
C ALA A 137 -15.24 -12.41 14.33
N ALA A 138 -15.63 -11.43 15.13
CA ALA A 138 -16.84 -11.51 15.94
C ALA A 138 -18.11 -11.58 15.06
N GLY A 139 -18.14 -10.81 13.96
CA GLY A 139 -19.24 -10.83 13.00
C GLY A 139 -19.44 -12.20 12.35
N VAL A 140 -18.35 -12.91 12.01
CA VAL A 140 -18.43 -14.29 11.48
C VAL A 140 -19.06 -15.22 12.51
N PHE A 141 -18.59 -15.19 13.77
CA PHE A 141 -19.14 -16.03 14.84
C PHE A 141 -20.65 -15.78 15.07
N VAL A 142 -21.06 -14.51 15.14
CA VAL A 142 -22.47 -14.14 15.34
C VAL A 142 -23.33 -14.54 14.15
N SER A 143 -22.79 -14.51 12.93
CA SER A 143 -23.54 -14.87 11.72
C SER A 143 -23.73 -16.39 11.59
N ASP A 144 -22.75 -17.19 12.05
CA ASP A 144 -22.81 -18.65 12.04
C ASP A 144 -23.82 -19.22 13.06
N GLU A 145 -24.14 -18.50 14.15
CA GLU A 145 -25.20 -18.91 15.10
C GLU A 145 -26.62 -18.61 14.61
N VAL A 146 -26.78 -17.88 13.50
CA VAL A 146 -28.08 -17.46 12.94
C VAL A 146 -28.46 -18.27 11.69
N ALA A 147 -27.60 -19.18 11.23
CA ALA A 147 -27.85 -20.13 10.13
C ALA A 147 -28.28 -21.52 10.63
#